data_AF-Q6CW04-F1
#
_entry.id   AF-Q6CW04-F1
#
_cell.length_a   1.000
_cell.length_b   1.000
_cell.length_c   1.000
_cell.angle_alpha   90.00
_cell.angle_beta   90.00
_cell.angle_gamma   90.00
#
_symmetry.space_group_name_H-M   'P 1'
#
loop_
_entity.id
_entity.type
_entity.pdbx_description
1 polymer ?
#
loop_
_entity_poly.entity_id
_entity_poly.type
_entity_poly.pdbx_seq_one_letter_code
_entity_poly.pdbx_strand_id
1 'polypeptide(L)'
;MSKYIAIAREVVSSHKFVQLSAGWCPDCVYSNSIWKKFGVTDKIFNYDIAEVTNSRSEWNEIRDAFQKATGSRNLPTLYVDGKVWGTESELARFERNGTLKEELQKIGLVD
;
A
#
# COMPACT_ATOMS: atom_id res chain seq x y z
N MET A 1 8.85 17.81 14.03
CA MET A 1 8.62 16.62 13.18
C MET A 1 7.13 16.32 13.20
N SER A 2 6.49 16.07 12.05
CA SER A 2 5.07 15.67 12.03
C SER A 2 4.93 14.30 12.69
N LYS A 3 3.96 14.15 13.61
CA LYS A 3 3.64 12.89 14.29
C LYS A 3 3.44 11.74 13.31
N TYR A 4 2.94 12.03 12.10
CA TYR A 4 2.67 11.04 11.06
C TYR A 4 3.93 10.39 10.49
N ILE A 5 5.12 10.98 10.60
CA ILE A 5 6.37 10.35 10.13
C ILE A 5 6.72 9.13 10.98
N ALA A 6 6.55 9.24 12.30
CA ALA A 6 6.77 8.12 13.21
C ALA A 6 5.75 7.01 12.93
N ILE A 7 4.47 7.39 12.79
CA ILE A 7 3.38 6.46 12.45
C ILE A 7 3.66 5.75 11.12
N ALA A 8 4.05 6.48 10.07
CA ALA A 8 4.34 5.90 8.77
C ALA A 8 5.46 4.85 8.85
N ARG A 9 6.54 5.14 9.58
CA ARG A 9 7.64 4.19 9.80
C ARG A 9 7.19 2.96 10.58
N GLU A 10 6.42 3.17 11.65
CA GLU A 10 5.88 2.09 12.47
C GLU A 10 4.97 1.17 11.65
N VAL A 11 4.01 1.74 10.94
CA VAL A 11 3.07 1.01 10.08
C VAL A 11 3.81 0.13 9.07
N VAL A 12 4.77 0.68 8.30
CA VAL A 12 5.48 -0.11 7.28
C VAL A 12 6.50 -1.10 7.85
N SER A 13 6.91 -0.93 9.11
CA SER A 13 7.83 -1.85 9.80
C SER A 13 7.14 -2.96 10.59
N SER A 14 5.89 -2.74 10.99
CA SER A 14 5.13 -3.65 11.87
C SER A 14 4.57 -4.87 11.13
N HIS A 15 4.36 -4.77 9.82
CA HIS A 15 3.84 -5.85 8.99
C HIS A 15 4.70 -6.03 7.75
N LYS A 16 4.84 -7.28 7.31
CA LYS A 16 5.58 -7.59 6.08
C LYS A 16 4.93 -6.97 4.85
N PHE A 17 3.60 -7.08 4.73
CA PHE A 17 2.83 -6.54 3.61
C PHE A 17 1.90 -5.44 4.11
N VAL A 18 2.12 -4.22 3.63
CA VAL A 18 1.31 -3.06 4.00
C VAL A 18 0.80 -2.38 2.75
N GLN A 19 -0.49 -2.07 2.69
CA GLN A 19 -1.06 -1.24 1.65
C GLN A 19 -1.47 0.11 2.24
N LEU A 20 -0.93 1.20 1.69
CA LEU A 20 -1.44 2.53 1.96
C LEU A 20 -2.59 2.82 0.97
N SER A 21 -3.78 3.07 1.50
CA SER A 21 -5.01 3.30 0.73
C SER A 21 -5.81 4.48 1.28
N ALA A 22 -6.89 4.82 0.57
CA ALA A 22 -7.92 5.72 1.08
C ALA A 22 -9.30 5.20 0.64
N GLY A 23 -10.29 5.20 1.54
CA GLY A 23 -11.63 4.68 1.23
C GLY A 23 -12.35 5.38 0.07
N TRP A 24 -11.97 6.63 -0.23
CA TRP A 24 -12.49 7.39 -1.37
C TRP A 24 -11.72 7.16 -2.69
N CYS A 25 -10.64 6.37 -2.67
CA CYS A 25 -9.77 6.20 -3.83
C CYS A 25 -10.27 5.05 -4.73
N PRO A 26 -10.66 5.34 -5.99
CA PRO A 26 -11.12 4.31 -6.91
C PRO A 26 -10.03 3.30 -7.26
N ASP A 27 -8.77 3.74 -7.35
CA ASP A 27 -7.63 2.87 -7.71
C ASP A 27 -7.31 1.84 -6.62
N CYS A 28 -7.68 2.11 -5.36
CA CYS A 28 -7.56 1.14 -4.28
C CYS A 28 -8.50 -0.06 -4.46
N VAL A 29 -9.63 0.12 -5.18
CA VAL A 29 -10.55 -0.98 -5.53
C VAL A 29 -9.85 -2.01 -6.40
N TYR A 30 -9.00 -1.56 -7.33
CA TYR A 30 -8.25 -2.47 -8.20
C TYR A 30 -7.25 -3.32 -7.41
N SER A 31 -6.44 -2.70 -6.55
CA SER A 31 -5.48 -3.45 -5.72
C SER A 31 -6.19 -4.46 -4.81
N ASN A 32 -7.29 -4.04 -4.17
CA ASN A 32 -8.10 -4.94 -3.34
C ASN A 32 -8.71 -6.11 -4.13
N SER A 33 -9.09 -5.89 -5.39
CA SER A 33 -9.60 -6.95 -6.25
C SER A 33 -8.54 -8.01 -6.56
N ILE A 34 -7.28 -7.59 -6.73
CA ILE A 34 -6.12 -8.49 -6.92
C ILE A 34 -5.92 -9.33 -5.66
N TRP A 35 -5.91 -8.71 -4.49
CA TRP A 35 -5.73 -9.44 -3.23
C TRP A 35 -6.82 -10.47 -2.99
N LYS A 36 -8.07 -10.13 -3.33
CA LYS A 36 -9.19 -11.05 -3.29
C LYS A 36 -9.06 -12.18 -4.31
N LYS A 37 -8.63 -11.88 -5.55
CA LYS A 37 -8.40 -12.87 -6.62
C LYS A 37 -7.35 -13.91 -6.22
N PHE A 38 -6.30 -13.50 -5.52
CA PHE A 38 -5.24 -14.39 -5.04
C PHE A 38 -5.49 -14.98 -3.64
N GLY A 39 -6.56 -14.58 -2.95
CA GLY A 39 -6.87 -15.06 -1.60
C GLY A 39 -5.87 -14.61 -0.53
N VAL A 40 -5.26 -13.43 -0.70
CA VAL A 40 -4.19 -12.91 0.17
C VAL A 40 -4.58 -11.65 0.93
N THR A 41 -5.86 -11.25 0.90
CA THR A 41 -6.37 -10.07 1.60
C THR A 41 -5.99 -10.09 3.09
N ASP A 42 -6.08 -11.26 3.74
CA ASP A 42 -5.76 -11.41 5.17
C ASP A 42 -4.26 -11.28 5.48
N LYS A 43 -3.39 -11.39 4.46
CA LYS A 43 -1.93 -11.20 4.62
C LYS A 43 -1.52 -9.72 4.54
N ILE A 44 -2.41 -8.84 4.08
CA ILE A 44 -2.11 -7.45 3.80
C ILE A 44 -2.70 -6.56 4.88
N PHE A 45 -1.83 -5.81 5.54
CA PHE A 45 -2.26 -4.76 6.44
C PHE A 45 -2.67 -3.53 5.63
N ASN A 46 -3.97 -3.28 5.52
CA ASN A 46 -4.50 -2.10 4.81
C ASN A 46 -4.56 -0.90 5.76
N TYR A 47 -3.71 0.10 5.54
CA TYR A 47 -3.73 1.37 6.24
C TYR A 47 -4.53 2.40 5.42
N ASP A 48 -5.80 2.56 5.76
CA ASP A 48 -6.71 3.51 5.12
C ASP A 48 -6.64 4.88 5.80
N ILE A 49 -6.11 5.88 5.09
CA ILE A 49 -5.98 7.24 5.65
C ILE A 49 -7.33 7.94 5.88
N ALA A 50 -8.39 7.51 5.21
CA ALA A 50 -9.73 8.04 5.38
C ALA A 50 -10.39 7.50 6.67
N GLU A 51 -9.97 6.34 7.16
CA GLU A 51 -10.40 5.83 8.47
C GLU A 51 -9.67 6.53 9.63
N VAL A 52 -8.45 7.01 9.40
CA VAL A 52 -7.63 7.71 10.40
C VAL A 52 -8.16 9.11 10.70
N THR A 53 -8.64 9.83 9.69
CA THR A 53 -9.11 11.22 9.81
C THR A 53 -10.02 11.58 8.66
N ASN A 54 -10.93 12.55 8.89
CA ASN A 54 -11.79 13.13 7.85
C ASN A 54 -11.24 14.47 7.31
N SER A 55 -10.03 14.87 7.72
CA SER A 55 -9.41 16.14 7.32
C SER A 55 -8.55 15.95 6.08
N ARG A 56 -8.90 16.64 4.99
CA ARG A 56 -8.11 16.66 3.75
C ARG A 56 -6.68 17.20 3.97
N SER A 57 -6.50 18.11 4.93
CA SER A 57 -5.17 18.61 5.31
C SER A 57 -4.34 17.50 5.93
N GLU A 58 -4.92 16.74 6.87
CA GLU A 58 -4.22 15.63 7.52
C GLU A 58 -3.93 14.48 6.56
N TRP A 59 -4.82 14.20 5.58
CA TRP A 59 -4.51 13.24 4.53
C TRP A 59 -3.24 13.61 3.77
N ASN A 60 -3.05 14.89 3.45
CA ASN A 60 -1.83 15.35 2.79
C ASN A 60 -0.62 15.20 3.71
N GLU A 61 -0.75 15.51 5.00
CA GLU A 61 0.33 15.33 5.97
C GLU A 61 0.74 13.86 6.13
N ILE A 62 -0.23 12.94 6.18
CA ILE A 62 0.02 11.49 6.22
C ILE A 62 0.75 11.07 4.94
N ARG A 63 0.26 11.48 3.77
CA ARG A 63 0.90 11.15 2.49
C ARG A 63 2.32 11.70 2.38
N ASP A 64 2.56 12.92 2.84
CA ASP A 64 3.89 13.52 2.91
C ASP A 64 4.79 12.79 3.92
N ALA A 65 4.22 12.28 5.00
CA ALA A 65 4.95 11.47 5.97
C ALA A 65 5.39 10.12 5.38
N PHE A 66 4.51 9.44 4.65
CA PHE A 66 4.87 8.24 3.91
C PHE A 66 5.93 8.53 2.84
N GLN A 67 5.84 9.65 2.09
CA GLN A 67 6.91 10.07 1.18
C GLN A 67 8.27 10.14 1.87
N LYS A 68 8.32 10.74 3.06
CA LYS A 68 9.56 10.90 3.84
C LYS A 68 10.04 9.60 4.47
N ALA A 69 9.13 8.69 4.79
CA ALA A 69 9.46 7.42 5.42
C ALA A 69 9.90 6.35 4.41
N THR A 70 9.26 6.30 3.24
CA THR A 70 9.38 5.17 2.29
C THR A 70 9.76 5.60 0.88
N GLY A 71 9.64 6.88 0.54
CA GLY A 71 9.86 7.40 -0.81
C GLY A 71 8.61 7.43 -1.69
N SER A 72 7.43 7.02 -1.20
CA SER A 72 6.17 7.11 -1.94
C SER A 72 5.04 7.77 -1.14
N ARG A 73 4.29 8.65 -1.80
CA ARG A 73 3.04 9.28 -1.33
C ARG A 73 1.79 8.84 -2.09
N ASN A 74 1.94 7.90 -3.02
CA ASN A 74 0.89 7.52 -3.95
C ASN A 74 -0.09 6.54 -3.31
N LEU A 75 -1.35 6.59 -3.74
CA LEU A 75 -2.39 5.67 -3.33
C LEU A 75 -2.90 4.98 -4.60
N PRO A 76 -3.05 3.65 -4.61
CA PRO A 76 -2.52 2.70 -3.63
C PRO A 76 -0.99 2.54 -3.73
N THR A 77 -0.30 2.27 -2.61
CA THR A 77 1.08 1.79 -2.59
C THR A 77 1.18 0.53 -1.73
N LEU A 78 1.77 -0.53 -2.26
CA LEU A 78 2.15 -1.72 -1.50
C LEU A 78 3.60 -1.60 -1.03
N TYR A 79 3.80 -1.86 0.25
CA TYR A 79 5.10 -2.00 0.88
C TYR A 79 5.35 -3.47 1.22
N VAL A 80 6.59 -3.91 0.98
CA VAL A 80 7.10 -5.22 1.35
C VAL A 80 8.35 -5.00 2.19
N ASP A 81 8.36 -5.51 3.42
CA ASP A 81 9.47 -5.36 4.38
C ASP A 81 9.90 -3.89 4.55
N GLY A 82 8.92 -2.99 4.69
CA GLY A 82 9.14 -1.55 4.88
C GLY A 82 9.57 -0.77 3.63
N LYS A 83 9.70 -1.42 2.47
CA LYS A 83 10.11 -0.80 1.21
C LYS A 83 8.98 -0.74 0.19
N VAL A 84 8.96 0.27 -0.66
CA VAL A 84 8.01 0.35 -1.77
C VAL A 84 8.25 -0.83 -2.72
N TRP A 85 7.25 -1.68 -2.88
CA TRP A 85 7.27 -2.75 -3.89
C TRP A 85 6.61 -2.28 -5.18
N GLY A 86 5.48 -1.58 -5.10
CA GLY A 86 4.79 -1.09 -6.26
C GLY A 86 3.51 -0.34 -5.96
N THR A 87 3.07 0.44 -6.94
CA THR A 87 1.78 1.13 -6.95
C THR A 87 0.77 0.39 -7.84
N GLU A 88 -0.42 0.95 -8.02
CA GLU A 88 -1.40 0.48 -9.01
C GLU A 88 -0.76 0.26 -10.39
N SER A 89 0.13 1.16 -10.82
CA SER A 89 0.74 1.08 -12.15
C SER A 89 1.64 -0.15 -12.30
N GLU A 90 2.29 -0.58 -11.22
CA GLU A 90 3.15 -1.76 -11.21
C GLU A 90 2.30 -3.03 -11.22
N LEU A 91 1.23 -3.05 -10.42
CA LEU A 91 0.24 -4.14 -10.42
C LEU A 91 -0.38 -4.31 -11.82
N ALA A 92 -0.85 -3.21 -12.42
CA ALA A 92 -1.44 -3.22 -13.75
C ALA A 92 -0.43 -3.63 -14.83
N ARG A 93 0.84 -3.22 -14.70
CA ARG A 93 1.91 -3.67 -15.60
C ARG A 93 2.14 -5.16 -15.51
N PHE A 94 2.24 -5.72 -14.30
CA PHE A 94 2.45 -7.16 -14.11
C PHE A 94 1.24 -7.98 -14.54
N GLU A 95 0.01 -7.47 -14.33
CA GLU A 95 -1.20 -8.15 -14.80
C GLU A 95 -1.26 -8.18 -16.34
N ARG A 96 -1.01 -7.05 -17.01
CA ARG A 96 -0.95 -6.98 -18.48
C ARG A 96 0.13 -7.89 -19.08
N ASN A 97 1.25 -8.05 -18.39
CA ASN A 97 2.34 -8.90 -18.83
C ASN A 97 2.13 -10.38 -18.47
N GLY A 98 1.10 -10.73 -17.69
CA GLY A 98 0.88 -12.09 -17.19
C GLY A 98 1.86 -12.53 -16.10
N THR A 99 2.75 -11.66 -15.61
CA THR A 99 3.80 -11.99 -14.63
C THR A 99 3.39 -11.69 -13.18
N LEU A 100 2.18 -11.18 -12.94
CA LEU A 100 1.74 -10.76 -11.60
C LEU A 100 1.88 -11.86 -10.56
N LYS A 101 1.42 -13.09 -10.85
CA LYS A 101 1.52 -14.20 -9.90
C LYS A 101 2.98 -14.48 -9.52
N GLU A 102 3.87 -14.52 -10.50
CA GLU A 102 5.30 -14.79 -10.31
C GLU A 102 5.96 -13.70 -9.45
N GLU A 103 5.65 -12.43 -9.69
CA GLU A 103 6.16 -11.32 -8.87
C GLU A 103 5.64 -11.39 -7.43
N LEU A 104 4.37 -11.77 -7.24
CA LEU A 104 3.80 -11.98 -5.90
C LEU A 104 4.41 -13.20 -5.19
N GLN A 105 4.79 -14.25 -5.93
CA GLN A 105 5.52 -15.41 -5.38
C GLN A 105 6.94 -15.04 -4.97
N LYS A 106 7.65 -14.20 -5.74
CA LYS A 106 9.01 -13.73 -5.41
C LYS A 106 9.07 -12.99 -4.08
N ILE A 107 8.01 -12.25 -3.72
CA ILE A 107 7.90 -11.57 -2.42
C ILE A 107 7.29 -12.45 -1.32
N GLY A 108 6.81 -13.65 -1.68
CA GLY A 108 6.17 -14.60 -0.77
C GLY A 108 4.78 -14.17 -0.32
N LEU A 109 4.06 -13.40 -1.13
CA LEU A 109 2.67 -13.04 -0.85
C LEU A 109 1.73 -14.20 -1.24
N VAL A 110 2.00 -14.82 -2.39
CA VAL A 110 1.26 -15.95 -2.97
C VAL A 110 2.18 -17.17 -3.04
N ASP A 111 1.61 -18.36 -2.90
CA ASP A 111 2.31 -19.64 -3.02
C ASP A 111 2.31 -20.17 -4.48
#